data_AF-A0A955XMT1-F1
#
_entry.id   AF-A0A955XMT1-F1
#
_cell.length_a   1.000
_cell.length_b   1.000
_cell.length_c   1.000
_cell.angle_alpha   90.00
_cell.angle_beta   90.00
_cell.angle_gamma   90.00
#
_symmetry.space_group_name_H-M   'P 1'
#
loop_
_entity.id
_entity.type
_entity.pdbx_description
1 polymer ?
#
loop_
_entity_poly.entity_id
_entity_poly.type
_entity_poly.pdbx_seq_one_letter_code
_entity_poly.pdbx_strand_id
1 'polypeptide(L)' 'MHPIYLDNAATTPLDPAVADGLAERHRTLYGNPGSSHPIGRAAGRALDEARARLARRLGGQPQQ' A
#
# COMPACT_ATOMS: atom_id res chain seq x y z
N MET A 1 23.97 -20.22 13.42
CA MET A 1 23.59 -20.59 12.05
C MET A 1 22.59 -19.57 11.55
N HIS A 2 22.69 -19.12 10.30
CA HIS A 2 21.64 -18.31 9.67
C HIS A 2 20.60 -19.26 9.06
N PRO A 3 19.30 -19.10 9.37
CA PRO A 3 18.26 -19.90 8.76
C PRO A 3 18.18 -19.62 7.25
N ILE A 4 18.00 -20.66 6.44
CA ILE A 4 17.78 -20.53 4.99
C ILE A 4 16.27 -20.57 4.75
N TYR A 5 15.71 -19.51 4.17
CA TYR A 5 14.28 -19.41 3.88
C TYR A 5 13.97 -19.87 2.45
N LEU A 6 13.29 -21.01 2.32
CA LEU A 6 12.96 -21.63 1.03
C LEU A 6 11.44 -21.76 0.80
N ASP A 7 10.62 -20.99 1.53
CA ASP A 7 9.15 -21.08 1.48
C ASP A 7 8.48 -19.80 0.93
N ASN A 8 9.07 -19.22 -0.13
CA ASN A 8 8.56 -18.00 -0.77
C ASN A 8 7.17 -18.19 -1.42
N ALA A 9 6.73 -19.44 -1.62
CA ALA A 9 5.40 -19.76 -2.13
C ALA A 9 4.31 -19.53 -1.07
N ALA A 10 4.62 -19.68 0.22
CA ALA A 10 3.68 -19.40 1.31
C ALA A 10 3.57 -17.90 1.61
N THR A 11 4.70 -17.20 1.70
CA THR A 11 4.78 -15.75 1.87
C THR A 11 6.19 -15.25 1.55
N THR A 12 6.40 -13.94 1.51
CA THR A 12 7.72 -13.35 1.27
C THR A 12 8.04 -12.30 2.33
N PRO A 13 9.33 -12.10 2.70
CA PRO A 13 9.73 -10.94 3.48
C PRO A 13 9.34 -9.65 2.75
N LEU A 14 8.89 -8.64 3.49
CA LEU A 14 8.66 -7.33 2.89
C LEU A 14 9.97 -6.77 2.35
N ASP A 15 9.91 -6.17 1.16
CA ASP A 15 10.98 -5.29 0.69
C ASP A 15 11.18 -4.14 1.71
N PRO A 16 12.42 -3.82 2.12
CA PRO A 16 12.67 -2.77 3.11
C PRO A 16 12.02 -1.41 2.76
N ALA A 17 12.02 -1.03 1.48
CA ALA A 17 11.40 0.23 1.05
C ALA A 17 9.87 0.19 1.21
N VAL A 18 9.25 -0.99 1.08
CA VAL A 18 7.82 -1.18 1.34
C VAL A 18 7.53 -1.07 2.84
N ALA A 19 8.38 -1.65 3.70
CA ALA A 19 8.23 -1.55 5.15
C ALA A 19 8.31 -0.09 5.63
N ASP A 20 9.30 0.67 5.16
CA ASP A 20 9.45 2.09 5.49
C ASP A 20 8.26 2.92 4.98
N GLY A 21 7.82 2.66 3.75
CA GLY A 21 6.65 3.31 3.17
C GLY A 21 5.37 3.03 3.95
N LEU A 22 5.16 1.79 4.40
CA LEU A 22 4.02 1.42 5.24
C LEU A 22 4.07 2.13 6.59
N ALA A 23 5.22 2.14 7.27
CA ALA A 23 5.37 2.80 8.56
C ALA A 23 5.11 4.32 8.49
N GLU A 24 5.57 4.97 7.42
CA GLU A 24 5.30 6.39 7.19
C GLU A 24 3.82 6.65 6.91
N ARG A 25 3.19 5.84 6.04
CA ARG A 25 1.78 6.01 5.68
C ARG A 25 0.85 5.70 6.85
N HIS A 26 1.17 4.74 7.70
CA HIS A 26 0.43 4.49 8.94
C HIS A 26 0.47 5.68 9.90
N ARG A 27 1.59 6.39 9.99
CA ARG A 27 1.73 7.59 10.85
C ARG A 27 1.02 8.81 10.27
N THR A 28 1.00 8.96 8.95
CA THR A 28 0.53 10.19 8.28
C THR A 28 -0.87 10.11 7.68
N LEU A 29 -1.36 8.92 7.31
CA LEU A 29 -2.63 8.68 6.64
C LEU A 29 -3.49 7.66 7.40
N TYR A 30 -3.69 7.90 8.70
CA TYR A 30 -4.47 7.03 9.59
C TYR A 30 -6.00 7.20 9.46
N GLY A 31 -6.47 8.07 8.56
CA GLY A 31 -7.89 8.32 8.34
C GLY A 31 -8.59 7.14 7.68
N ASN A 32 -9.88 6.96 7.97
CA ASN A 32 -10.73 6.07 7.18
C ASN A 32 -11.02 6.72 5.81
N PRO A 33 -10.66 6.08 4.68
CA PRO A 33 -10.93 6.57 3.33
C PRO A 33 -12.40 6.94 3.05
N GLY A 34 -13.35 6.27 3.72
CA GLY A 34 -14.78 6.52 3.54
C GLY A 34 -15.31 7.75 4.28
N SER A 35 -14.50 8.39 5.12
CA SER A 35 -14.94 9.54 5.91
C SER A 35 -14.85 10.84 5.11
N SER A 36 -15.89 11.67 5.19
CA SER A 36 -15.98 12.93 4.45
C SER A 36 -15.07 14.03 4.99
N HIS A 37 -14.54 13.91 6.21
CA HIS A 37 -13.66 14.93 6.81
C HIS A 37 -12.26 14.96 6.16
N PRO A 38 -11.47 16.04 6.31
CA PRO A 38 -10.20 16.22 5.59
C PRO A 38 -9.21 15.05 5.69
N ILE A 39 -9.04 14.49 6.89
CA ILE A 39 -8.13 13.35 7.12
C ILE A 39 -8.59 12.09 6.36
N GLY A 40 -9.90 11.81 6.32
CA GLY A 40 -10.46 10.68 5.57
C GLY A 40 -10.31 10.86 4.07
N ARG A 41 -10.60 12.06 3.55
CA ARG A 41 -10.38 12.40 2.14
C ARG A 41 -8.92 12.28 1.72
N ALA A 42 -7.97 12.61 2.60
CA ALA A 42 -6.54 12.44 2.32
C ALA A 42 -6.15 10.95 2.19
N ALA A 43 -6.64 10.08 3.08
CA ALA A 43 -6.46 8.64 2.99
C ALA A 43 -7.13 8.05 1.73
N GLY A 44 -8.33 8.51 1.38
CA GLY A 44 -9.04 8.13 0.14
C GLY A 44 -8.22 8.42 -1.11
N ARG A 45 -7.74 9.66 -1.27
CA ARG A 45 -6.90 10.04 -2.41
C ARG A 45 -5.66 9.15 -2.55
N ALA A 46 -4.97 8.87 -1.45
CA ALA A 46 -3.78 8.02 -1.48
C ALA A 46 -4.09 6.58 -1.89
N LEU A 47 -5.25 6.04 -1.48
CA LEU A 47 -5.72 4.73 -1.90
C LEU A 47 -6.06 4.69 -3.39
N ASP A 48 -6.72 5.72 -3.91
CA ASP A 48 -7.08 5.82 -5.33
C ASP A 48 -5.85 5.97 -6.22
N GLU A 49 -4.86 6.76 -5.80
CA GLU A 49 -3.56 6.85 -6.46
C GLU A 49 -2.84 5.49 -6.51
N ALA A 50 -2.90 4.72 -5.42
CA ALA A 50 -2.32 3.39 -5.37
C ALA A 50 -3.03 2.41 -6.34
N ARG A 51 -4.36 2.43 -6.37
CA ARG A 51 -5.18 1.64 -7.31
C ARG A 51 -4.90 2.01 -8.76
N ALA A 52 -4.85 3.30 -9.08
CA ALA A 52 -4.54 3.79 -10.42
C ALA A 52 -3.13 3.39 -10.87
N ARG A 53 -2.15 3.43 -9.96
CA ARG A 53 -0.78 2.97 -10.24
C ARG A 53 -0.74 1.47 -10.53
N LEU A 54 -1.47 0.66 -9.75
CA LEU A 54 -1.55 -0.78 -9.96
C LEU A 54 -2.23 -1.12 -11.30
N ALA A 55 -3.38 -0.50 -11.58
CA ALA A 55 -4.11 -0.70 -12.83
C ALA A 55 -3.22 -0.44 -14.05
N ARG A 56 -2.53 0.71 -14.09
CA ARG A 56 -1.59 1.05 -15.18
C ARG A 56 -0.46 0.03 -15.33
N ARG A 57 0.13 -0.44 -14.21
CA ARG A 57 1.20 -1.45 -14.25
C ARG A 57 0.73 -2.79 -14.79
N LEU A 58 -0.53 -3.13 -14.58
CA LEU A 58 -1.13 -4.37 -15.07
C LEU A 58 -1.77 -4.22 -16.46
N GLY A 59 -1.64 -3.06 -17.11
CA GLY A 59 -2.27 -2.77 -18.41
C GLY A 59 -3.77 -2.50 -18.35
N GLY A 60 -4.34 -2.35 -17.15
CA GLY A 60 -5.73 -1.98 -16.93
C GLY A 60 -5.95 -0.47 -16.88
N GLN A 61 -7.23 -0.08 -16.87
CA GLN A 61 -7.64 1.32 -16.69
C GLN A 61 -8.00 1.58 -15.22
N PRO A 62 -7.59 2.72 -14.63
CA PRO A 62 -8.05 3.13 -13.31
C PRO A 62 -9.58 3.31 -13.31
N GLN A 63 -10.28 2.65 -12.40
CA GLN A 63 -11.68 2.93 -12.12
C GLN A 63 -11.76 4.10 -11.13
N GLN A 64 -12.55 5.11 -11.44
CA GLN A 64 -12.92 6.20 -10.52
C GLN A 64 -13.93 5.68 -9.50
#